data_AF-A0A968HM97-F1
#
_entry.id   AF-A0A968HM97-F1
#
_cell.length_a   1.000
_cell.length_b   1.000
_cell.length_c   1.000
_cell.angle_alpha   90.00
_cell.angle_beta   90.00
_cell.angle_gamma   90.00
#
_symmetry.space_group_name_H-M   'P 1'
#
loop_
_entity.id
_entity.type
_entity.pdbx_description
1 polymer ?
#
loop_
_entity_poly.entity_id
_entity_poly.type
_entity_poly.pdbx_seq_one_letter_code
_entity_poly.pdbx_strand_id
1 'polypeptide(L)'
;MLNVCLRAHEVTEVEPGRRVLLRVRKEDLDWLNLARPIFATRELRTILWADDETFDAMMRRAPDFHDWISRTVEVPAKAVPDFAVAGLSAALEVGAEVSWRGEGLHESISAAGGKGAVVETWVGSYRELVIRLQEPGLHIISGVHDEELAWQVRMARAHGGHTGTWIAQEPFREIVGMWPLHAEQLDWDEATAMLHSAGWARPALLAAWLELEPERIDEAIKCVNRAPRPTSDWKIEQVTLAGAPPRVLRERAREHECRALRERLRSQQAQPEQPAARVLWSEGSSPWQGEDGVLEPRLVRALRELGDRTPTTEFVKQVLDAGFEEVAVRLVEDRWNHGVDQRADELVAMLVRFEDLAAARKIVDEWLDRAANDEESFAAASRWLATIESNSPAMFPAIGDESAFNLLNRWRSGDKHAGDLLLNFYYNKLRRYFQARGYLDDDTTSLIVETMSMLGAVGSISSKLSPHDFQSFEPFLYATARVALSNWQRLPRPRARFVKVPAQLSDMLQELPDDDLELLLLKYEDGLPLGGIAEALQTSIPTVVRRIHRIEHNLPYRVPADRD
;
A
#
# COMPACT_ATOMS: atom_id res chain seq x y z
N MET A 1 -44.00 -5.29 -13.55
CA MET A 1 -43.26 -4.51 -12.53
C MET A 1 -42.74 -5.50 -11.49
N LEU A 2 -41.46 -5.42 -11.15
CA LEU A 2 -40.83 -6.23 -10.10
C LEU A 2 -40.96 -5.47 -8.78
N ASN A 3 -41.52 -6.10 -7.75
CA ASN A 3 -41.47 -5.58 -6.39
C ASN A 3 -40.21 -6.11 -5.72
N VAL A 4 -39.46 -5.26 -5.03
CA VAL A 4 -38.27 -5.67 -4.29
C VAL A 4 -38.60 -5.60 -2.82
N CYS A 5 -38.53 -6.75 -2.16
CA CYS A 5 -38.74 -6.89 -0.73
C CYS A 5 -37.38 -7.17 -0.08
N LEU A 6 -37.05 -6.41 0.96
CA LEU A 6 -35.76 -6.47 1.65
C LEU A 6 -35.88 -7.22 2.98
N ARG A 7 -37.11 -7.36 3.46
CA ARG A 7 -37.48 -8.16 4.62
C ARG A 7 -38.64 -9.06 4.25
N ALA A 8 -38.67 -10.26 4.81
CA ALA A 8 -39.67 -11.25 4.43
C ALA A 8 -41.12 -10.79 4.69
N HIS A 9 -41.39 -10.02 5.75
CA HIS A 9 -42.73 -9.54 6.05
C HIS A 9 -43.29 -8.53 5.03
N GLU A 10 -42.44 -7.82 4.28
CA GLU A 10 -42.88 -6.88 3.23
C GLU A 10 -43.65 -7.60 2.11
N VAL A 11 -43.42 -8.92 1.94
CA VAL A 11 -44.15 -9.77 1.00
C VAL A 11 -45.65 -9.79 1.30
N THR A 12 -46.04 -9.53 2.55
CA THR A 12 -47.45 -9.49 2.96
C THR A 12 -48.22 -8.28 2.41
N GLU A 13 -47.51 -7.25 1.96
CA GLU A 13 -48.11 -6.04 1.40
C GLU A 13 -48.15 -6.08 -0.14
N VAL A 14 -47.52 -7.08 -0.76
CA VAL A 14 -47.47 -7.21 -2.21
C VAL A 14 -48.82 -7.68 -2.75
N GLU A 15 -49.30 -7.01 -3.80
CA GLU A 15 -50.53 -7.40 -4.51
C GLU A 15 -50.44 -8.82 -5.11
N PRO A 16 -51.56 -9.55 -5.19
CA PRO A 16 -51.59 -10.87 -5.82
C PRO A 16 -51.10 -10.88 -7.28
N GLY A 17 -50.46 -11.98 -7.69
CA GLY A 17 -49.97 -12.23 -9.05
C GLY A 17 -48.71 -11.45 -9.44
N ARG A 18 -48.14 -10.64 -8.52
CA ARG A 18 -46.94 -9.83 -8.80
C ARG A 18 -45.65 -10.66 -8.76
N ARG A 19 -44.61 -10.11 -9.40
CA ARG A 19 -43.24 -10.62 -9.31
C ARG A 19 -42.54 -9.96 -8.13
N VAL A 20 -41.85 -10.76 -7.32
CA VAL A 20 -41.11 -10.31 -6.13
C VAL A 20 -39.66 -10.71 -6.25
N LEU A 21 -38.73 -9.81 -5.98
CA LEU A 21 -37.34 -10.12 -5.65
C LEU A 21 -37.21 -9.95 -4.14
N LEU A 22 -37.04 -11.06 -3.42
CA LEU A 22 -36.89 -11.05 -1.97
C LEU A 22 -35.42 -11.29 -1.62
N ARG A 23 -34.80 -10.35 -0.92
CA ARG A 23 -33.52 -10.62 -0.24
C ARG A 23 -33.81 -11.51 0.97
N VAL A 24 -33.23 -12.70 0.98
CA VAL A 24 -33.34 -13.64 2.09
C VAL A 24 -32.29 -13.27 3.13
N ARG A 25 -32.70 -13.25 4.40
CA ARG A 25 -31.81 -13.02 5.54
C ARG A 25 -31.95 -14.19 6.50
N LYS A 26 -30.88 -14.57 7.20
CA LYS A 26 -30.92 -15.70 8.14
C LYS A 26 -31.94 -15.50 9.26
N GLU A 27 -32.19 -14.27 9.66
CA GLU A 27 -33.20 -13.92 10.68
C GLU A 27 -34.63 -14.18 10.22
N ASP A 28 -34.89 -14.13 8.90
CA ASP A 28 -36.23 -14.25 8.32
C ASP A 28 -36.63 -15.70 7.99
N LEU A 29 -35.71 -16.66 8.11
CA LEU A 29 -35.91 -18.04 7.64
C LEU A 29 -37.07 -18.75 8.34
N ASP A 30 -37.19 -18.61 9.67
CA ASP A 30 -38.26 -19.25 10.43
C ASP A 30 -39.63 -18.69 10.02
N TRP A 31 -39.70 -17.37 9.78
CA TRP A 31 -40.90 -16.73 9.27
C TRP A 31 -41.23 -17.22 7.86
N LEU A 32 -40.24 -17.30 6.97
CA LEU A 32 -40.45 -17.80 5.61
C LEU A 32 -41.01 -19.22 5.60
N ASN A 33 -40.53 -20.08 6.50
CA ASN A 33 -41.02 -21.45 6.60
C ASN A 33 -42.48 -21.55 7.09
N LEU A 34 -42.90 -20.62 7.94
CA LEU A 34 -44.28 -20.56 8.45
C LEU A 34 -45.22 -19.84 7.48
N ALA A 35 -44.74 -18.79 6.80
CA ALA A 35 -45.55 -17.89 5.98
C ALA A 35 -45.70 -18.32 4.52
N ARG A 36 -45.27 -19.54 4.16
CA ARG A 36 -45.42 -20.13 2.81
C ARG A 36 -46.82 -19.98 2.20
N PRO A 37 -47.92 -20.17 2.96
CA PRO A 37 -49.26 -19.97 2.42
C PRO A 37 -49.48 -18.59 1.81
N ILE A 38 -48.80 -17.55 2.31
CA ILE A 38 -48.91 -16.19 1.76
C ILE A 38 -48.45 -16.14 0.30
N PHE A 39 -47.36 -16.80 -0.03
CA PHE A 39 -46.83 -16.85 -1.39
C PHE A 39 -47.79 -17.54 -2.35
N ALA A 40 -48.41 -18.65 -1.91
CA ALA A 40 -49.38 -19.40 -2.71
C ALA A 40 -50.71 -18.66 -2.86
N THR A 41 -51.31 -18.20 -1.76
CA THR A 41 -52.61 -17.50 -1.76
C THR A 41 -52.55 -16.20 -2.57
N ARG A 42 -51.41 -15.52 -2.56
CA ARG A 42 -51.19 -14.33 -3.38
C ARG A 42 -50.63 -14.63 -4.76
N GLU A 43 -50.43 -15.89 -5.15
CA GLU A 43 -49.90 -16.28 -6.47
C GLU A 43 -48.59 -15.53 -6.83
N LEU A 44 -47.71 -15.33 -5.85
CA LEU A 44 -46.49 -14.55 -6.04
C LEU A 44 -45.46 -15.31 -6.86
N ARG A 45 -44.83 -14.61 -7.80
CA ARG A 45 -43.69 -15.13 -8.57
C ARG A 45 -42.40 -14.59 -7.98
N THR A 46 -41.81 -15.35 -7.07
CA THR A 46 -40.70 -14.88 -6.22
C THR A 46 -39.35 -15.35 -6.75
N ILE A 47 -38.41 -14.41 -6.83
CA ILE A 47 -36.98 -14.64 -6.97
C ILE A 47 -36.38 -14.45 -5.58
N LEU A 48 -35.76 -15.48 -5.04
CA LEU A 48 -35.04 -15.39 -3.77
C LEU A 48 -33.59 -15.00 -4.08
N TRP A 49 -33.09 -13.96 -3.42
CA TRP A 49 -31.70 -13.53 -3.48
C TRP A 49 -31.04 -13.81 -2.14
N ALA A 50 -30.10 -14.74 -2.12
CA ALA A 50 -29.39 -15.19 -0.93
C ALA A 50 -27.90 -15.36 -1.28
N ASP A 51 -27.02 -15.07 -0.31
CA ASP A 51 -25.65 -15.58 -0.36
C ASP A 51 -25.62 -17.09 -0.03
N ASP A 52 -24.48 -17.74 -0.28
CA ASP A 52 -24.30 -19.18 -0.09
C ASP A 52 -24.61 -19.61 1.35
N GLU A 53 -24.13 -18.83 2.34
CA GLU A 53 -24.31 -19.17 3.74
C GLU A 53 -25.79 -19.09 4.17
N THR A 54 -26.51 -18.09 3.66
CA THR A 54 -27.96 -17.93 3.89
C THR A 54 -28.75 -18.99 3.15
N PHE A 55 -28.33 -19.37 1.94
CA PHE A 55 -28.96 -20.45 1.18
C PHE A 55 -28.80 -21.80 1.92
N ASP A 56 -27.61 -22.11 2.43
CA ASP A 56 -27.35 -23.30 3.24
C ASP A 56 -28.11 -23.28 4.59
N ALA A 57 -28.26 -22.11 5.19
CA ALA A 57 -29.06 -21.94 6.39
C ALA A 57 -30.56 -22.17 6.09
N MET A 58 -31.04 -21.75 4.92
CA MET A 58 -32.43 -21.94 4.48
C MET A 58 -32.77 -23.43 4.36
N MET A 59 -31.87 -24.25 3.80
CA MET A 59 -32.06 -25.71 3.75
C MET A 59 -32.29 -26.34 5.13
N ARG A 60 -31.69 -25.78 6.17
CA ARG A 60 -31.75 -26.32 7.55
C ARG A 60 -32.91 -25.75 8.35
N ARG A 61 -33.17 -24.45 8.24
CA ARG A 61 -34.13 -23.72 9.09
C ARG A 61 -35.49 -23.51 8.43
N ALA A 62 -35.54 -23.54 7.11
CA ALA A 62 -36.76 -23.38 6.33
C ALA A 62 -36.92 -24.49 5.28
N PRO A 63 -36.84 -25.79 5.68
CA PRO A 63 -36.80 -26.90 4.73
C PRO A 63 -38.06 -26.94 3.86
N ASP A 64 -39.23 -26.68 4.43
CA ASP A 64 -40.46 -26.74 3.67
C ASP A 64 -40.64 -25.56 2.69
N PHE A 65 -39.98 -24.42 2.95
CA PHE A 65 -39.94 -23.29 2.02
C PHE A 65 -38.89 -23.53 0.94
N HIS A 66 -37.75 -24.12 1.30
CA HIS A 66 -36.74 -24.55 0.37
C HIS A 66 -37.30 -25.56 -0.65
N ASP A 67 -38.14 -26.51 -0.22
CA ASP A 67 -38.79 -27.48 -1.11
C ASP A 67 -39.72 -26.85 -2.15
N TRP A 68 -40.12 -25.58 -1.98
CA TRP A 68 -40.91 -24.84 -2.98
C TRP A 68 -40.04 -24.16 -4.05
N ILE A 69 -38.71 -24.13 -3.89
CA ILE A 69 -37.80 -23.52 -4.84
C ILE A 69 -37.74 -24.39 -6.10
N SER A 70 -38.32 -23.88 -7.18
CA SER A 70 -38.39 -24.59 -8.46
C SER A 70 -37.09 -24.60 -9.25
N ARG A 71 -36.23 -23.59 -9.06
CA ARG A 71 -34.97 -23.45 -9.78
C ARG A 71 -33.98 -22.64 -8.95
N THR A 72 -32.75 -23.13 -8.88
CA THR A 72 -31.59 -22.40 -8.39
C THR A 72 -30.78 -21.90 -9.58
N VAL A 73 -30.32 -20.66 -9.50
CA VAL A 73 -29.42 -20.06 -10.49
C VAL A 73 -28.24 -19.50 -9.71
N GLU A 74 -27.08 -20.10 -9.90
CA GLU A 74 -25.84 -19.55 -9.37
C GLU A 74 -25.51 -18.27 -10.13
N VAL A 75 -25.42 -17.17 -9.39
CA VAL A 75 -24.91 -15.90 -9.92
C VAL A 75 -23.43 -15.88 -9.57
N PRO A 76 -22.53 -15.92 -10.56
CA PRO A 76 -21.11 -15.89 -10.27
C PRO A 76 -20.80 -14.63 -9.48
N ALA A 77 -20.14 -14.79 -8.32
CA ALA A 77 -19.65 -13.68 -7.55
C ALA A 77 -18.80 -12.80 -8.47
N LYS A 78 -19.14 -11.52 -8.57
CA LYS A 78 -18.26 -10.58 -9.25
C LYS A 78 -17.02 -10.45 -8.37
N ALA A 79 -15.86 -10.75 -8.94
CA ALA A 79 -14.59 -10.60 -8.23
C ALA A 79 -14.35 -9.14 -7.81
N VAL A 80 -14.89 -8.19 -8.58
CA VAL A 80 -14.69 -6.74 -8.39
C VAL A 80 -15.95 -5.94 -8.75
N PRO A 81 -16.17 -4.76 -8.14
CA PRO A 81 -17.32 -3.91 -8.45
C PRO A 81 -17.25 -3.27 -9.84
N ASP A 82 -18.42 -3.05 -10.48
CA ASP A 82 -18.49 -2.48 -11.82
C ASP A 82 -17.93 -1.05 -11.87
N PHE A 83 -18.20 -0.23 -10.84
CA PHE A 83 -17.68 1.13 -10.77
C PHE A 83 -16.14 1.18 -10.73
N ALA A 84 -15.49 0.19 -10.09
CA ALA A 84 -14.04 0.11 -9.98
C ALA A 84 -13.42 -0.22 -11.35
N VAL A 85 -13.99 -1.21 -12.05
CA VAL A 85 -13.62 -1.59 -13.42
C VAL A 85 -13.84 -0.43 -14.39
N ALA A 86 -14.99 0.23 -14.33
CA ALA A 86 -15.30 1.37 -15.18
C ALA A 86 -14.31 2.53 -14.97
N GLY A 87 -13.88 2.77 -13.72
CA GLY A 87 -12.91 3.81 -13.41
C GLY A 87 -11.52 3.52 -13.89
N LEU A 88 -11.03 2.29 -13.69
CA LEU A 88 -9.73 1.88 -14.24
C LEU A 88 -9.76 1.90 -15.77
N SER A 89 -10.84 1.43 -16.40
CA SER A 89 -10.99 1.48 -17.85
C SER A 89 -10.90 2.91 -18.38
N ALA A 90 -11.62 3.85 -17.75
CA ALA A 90 -11.57 5.26 -18.13
C ALA A 90 -10.18 5.88 -17.90
N ALA A 91 -9.53 5.58 -16.77
CA ALA A 91 -8.20 6.10 -16.43
C ALA A 91 -7.12 5.61 -17.41
N LEU A 92 -7.10 4.30 -17.68
CA LEU A 92 -6.17 3.68 -18.62
C LEU A 92 -6.34 4.20 -20.04
N GLU A 93 -7.59 4.41 -20.49
CA GLU A 93 -7.87 4.94 -21.83
C GLU A 93 -7.37 6.37 -22.02
N VAL A 94 -7.46 7.21 -20.98
CA VAL A 94 -7.00 8.60 -21.05
C VAL A 94 -5.54 8.79 -20.63
N GLY A 95 -4.86 7.70 -20.24
CA GLY A 95 -3.48 7.73 -19.76
C GLY A 95 -3.32 8.43 -18.40
N ALA A 96 -4.34 8.41 -17.54
CA ALA A 96 -4.28 9.04 -16.22
C ALA A 96 -3.55 8.14 -15.21
N GLU A 97 -2.74 8.75 -14.34
CA GLU A 97 -2.14 8.08 -13.19
C GLU A 97 -3.23 7.74 -12.15
N VAL A 98 -3.15 6.57 -11.50
CA VAL A 98 -4.19 6.08 -10.59
C VAL A 98 -3.64 5.86 -9.18
N SER A 99 -4.34 6.38 -8.18
CA SER A 99 -4.19 6.01 -6.78
C SER A 99 -5.25 4.95 -6.46
N TRP A 100 -4.85 3.69 -6.30
CA TRP A 100 -5.76 2.59 -6.03
C TRP A 100 -5.83 2.22 -4.55
N ARG A 101 -7.05 1.99 -4.03
CA ARG A 101 -7.31 1.46 -2.69
C ARG A 101 -8.24 0.25 -2.70
N GLY A 102 -8.05 -0.64 -1.73
CA GLY A 102 -8.85 -1.84 -1.56
C GLY A 102 -8.34 -3.03 -2.36
N GLU A 103 -8.96 -4.18 -2.11
CA GLU A 103 -8.62 -5.45 -2.73
C GLU A 103 -9.01 -5.50 -4.22
N GLY A 104 -8.58 -6.54 -4.93
CA GLY A 104 -9.05 -6.78 -6.30
C GLY A 104 -8.43 -5.90 -7.40
N LEU A 105 -7.27 -5.28 -7.17
CA LEU A 105 -6.61 -4.44 -8.18
C LEU A 105 -6.34 -5.22 -9.49
N HIS A 106 -5.79 -6.43 -9.40
CA HIS A 106 -5.41 -7.23 -10.57
C HIS A 106 -6.63 -7.66 -11.39
N GLU A 107 -7.65 -8.12 -10.69
CA GLU A 107 -8.95 -8.50 -11.24
C GLU A 107 -9.61 -7.30 -11.92
N SER A 108 -9.51 -6.12 -11.29
CA SER A 108 -10.06 -4.87 -11.86
C SER A 108 -9.29 -4.41 -13.09
N ILE A 109 -7.95 -4.50 -13.11
CA ILE A 109 -7.12 -4.20 -14.30
C ILE A 109 -7.48 -5.15 -15.44
N SER A 110 -7.58 -6.46 -15.14
CA SER A 110 -7.94 -7.48 -16.11
C SER A 110 -9.33 -7.21 -16.71
N ALA A 111 -10.33 -6.97 -15.86
CA ALA A 111 -11.69 -6.65 -16.27
C ALA A 111 -11.80 -5.32 -17.03
N ALA A 112 -10.95 -4.33 -16.70
CA ALA A 112 -10.89 -3.03 -17.38
C ALA A 112 -10.29 -3.13 -18.80
N GLY A 113 -9.86 -4.31 -19.23
CA GLY A 113 -9.23 -4.53 -20.52
C GLY A 113 -7.76 -4.12 -20.56
N GLY A 114 -7.08 -4.08 -19.41
CA GLY A 114 -5.64 -3.91 -19.33
C GLY A 114 -4.94 -5.00 -20.13
N LYS A 115 -4.29 -4.62 -21.24
CA LYS A 115 -3.53 -5.52 -22.09
C LYS A 115 -2.05 -5.30 -21.82
N GLY A 116 -1.35 -6.33 -21.38
CA GLY A 116 0.11 -6.28 -21.20
C GLY A 116 0.57 -6.96 -19.91
N ALA A 117 1.88 -7.03 -19.76
CA ALA A 117 2.48 -7.42 -18.50
C ALA A 117 2.17 -6.36 -17.43
N VAL A 118 1.89 -6.83 -16.22
CA VAL A 118 1.87 -5.99 -15.03
C VAL A 118 3.25 -6.08 -14.40
N VAL A 119 3.86 -4.95 -14.09
CA VAL A 119 5.16 -4.87 -13.43
C VAL A 119 4.92 -4.33 -12.04
N GLU A 120 5.00 -5.20 -11.04
CA GLU A 120 4.93 -4.80 -9.64
C GLU A 120 6.30 -4.33 -9.16
N THR A 121 6.31 -3.20 -8.46
CA THR A 121 7.53 -2.63 -7.89
C THR A 121 7.22 -1.94 -6.57
N TRP A 122 8.23 -1.87 -5.71
CA TRP A 122 8.20 -1.12 -4.46
C TRP A 122 8.95 0.19 -4.64
N VAL A 123 8.52 1.27 -3.99
CA VAL A 123 9.30 2.51 -3.87
C VAL A 123 10.57 2.23 -3.06
N GLY A 124 11.65 1.91 -3.77
CA GLY A 124 12.99 1.68 -3.24
C GLY A 124 13.91 2.86 -3.52
N SER A 125 15.18 2.57 -3.78
CA SER A 125 16.12 3.60 -4.22
C SER A 125 15.71 4.18 -5.58
N TYR A 126 16.03 5.45 -5.84
CA TYR A 126 15.77 6.07 -7.15
C TYR A 126 16.34 5.25 -8.31
N ARG A 127 17.54 4.67 -8.13
CA ARG A 127 18.21 3.82 -9.11
C ARG A 127 17.41 2.56 -9.45
N GLU A 128 16.96 1.83 -8.44
CA GLU A 128 16.15 0.62 -8.64
C GLU A 128 14.83 0.97 -9.33
N LEU A 129 14.21 2.09 -8.96
CA LEU A 129 13.01 2.60 -9.62
C LEU A 129 13.25 2.86 -11.11
N VAL A 130 14.32 3.59 -11.48
CA VAL A 130 14.64 3.84 -12.90
C VAL A 130 14.77 2.54 -13.68
N ILE A 131 15.49 1.55 -13.13
CA ILE A 131 15.69 0.25 -13.79
C ILE A 131 14.36 -0.49 -13.96
N ARG A 132 13.54 -0.58 -12.91
CA ARG A 132 12.25 -1.28 -12.95
C ARG A 132 11.25 -0.61 -13.88
N LEU A 133 11.26 0.71 -13.95
CA LEU A 133 10.36 1.50 -14.79
C LEU A 133 10.74 1.49 -16.27
N GLN A 134 11.88 0.88 -16.64
CA GLN A 134 12.21 0.56 -18.03
C GLN A 134 11.57 -0.74 -18.52
N GLU A 135 11.09 -1.60 -17.62
CA GLU A 135 10.41 -2.83 -17.99
C GLU A 135 9.08 -2.51 -18.70
N PRO A 136 8.76 -3.15 -19.84
CA PRO A 136 7.53 -2.85 -20.56
C PRO A 136 6.30 -3.38 -19.80
N GLY A 137 5.33 -2.51 -19.49
CA GLY A 137 4.07 -2.94 -18.89
C GLY A 137 3.31 -1.83 -18.17
N LEU A 138 2.23 -2.22 -17.49
CA LEU A 138 1.55 -1.34 -16.53
C LEU A 138 2.24 -1.49 -15.18
N HIS A 139 2.84 -0.40 -14.70
CA HIS A 139 3.54 -0.41 -13.42
C HIS A 139 2.55 -0.23 -12.25
N ILE A 140 2.58 -1.18 -11.31
CA ILE A 140 1.92 -1.08 -10.02
C ILE A 140 3.01 -0.84 -8.98
N ILE A 141 2.96 0.33 -8.33
CA ILE A 141 4.01 0.80 -7.44
C ILE A 141 3.44 0.90 -6.03
N SER A 142 3.92 0.02 -5.17
CA SER A 142 3.60 0.03 -3.74
C SER A 142 4.60 0.91 -2.97
N GLY A 143 4.17 1.47 -1.84
CA GLY A 143 5.05 2.30 -0.99
C GLY A 143 5.04 3.78 -1.31
N VAL A 144 4.19 4.23 -2.24
CA VAL A 144 3.99 5.66 -2.51
C VAL A 144 3.07 6.23 -1.43
N HIS A 145 3.67 6.79 -0.39
CA HIS A 145 2.98 7.18 0.83
C HIS A 145 2.57 8.66 0.85
N ASP A 146 3.25 9.49 0.06
CA ASP A 146 3.04 10.91 -0.03
C ASP A 146 3.41 11.44 -1.42
N GLU A 147 3.31 12.76 -1.57
CA GLU A 147 3.61 13.46 -2.81
C GLU A 147 5.10 13.44 -3.16
N GLU A 148 6.00 13.38 -2.18
CA GLU A 148 7.45 13.37 -2.39
C GLU A 148 7.87 12.07 -3.08
N LEU A 149 7.41 10.93 -2.57
CA LEU A 149 7.65 9.63 -3.19
C LEU A 149 6.96 9.50 -4.56
N ALA A 150 5.79 10.13 -4.73
CA ALA A 150 5.15 10.21 -6.04
C ALA A 150 6.00 11.00 -7.05
N TRP A 151 6.62 12.11 -6.62
CA TRP A 151 7.58 12.84 -7.44
C TRP A 151 8.84 12.03 -7.75
N GLN A 152 9.38 11.27 -6.79
CA GLN A 152 10.48 10.34 -7.03
C GLN A 152 10.14 9.34 -8.14
N VAL A 153 8.95 8.74 -8.10
CA VAL A 153 8.44 7.86 -9.16
C VAL A 153 8.34 8.60 -10.49
N ARG A 154 7.74 9.81 -10.53
CA ARG A 154 7.59 10.59 -11.76
C ARG A 154 8.95 10.97 -12.37
N MET A 155 9.93 11.32 -11.55
CA MET A 155 11.31 11.59 -11.98
C MET A 155 11.97 10.32 -12.53
N ALA A 156 11.84 9.19 -11.84
CA ALA A 156 12.41 7.93 -12.28
C ALA A 156 11.79 7.46 -13.61
N ARG A 157 10.48 7.66 -13.79
CA ARG A 157 9.76 7.39 -15.05
C ARG A 157 10.25 8.30 -16.18
N ALA A 158 10.39 9.59 -15.89
CA ALA A 158 10.90 10.57 -16.84
C ALA A 158 12.33 10.24 -17.30
N HIS A 159 13.20 9.87 -16.37
CA HIS A 159 14.57 9.45 -16.64
C HIS A 159 14.61 8.13 -17.44
N GLY A 160 13.79 7.16 -17.06
CA GLY A 160 13.67 5.89 -17.79
C GLY A 160 12.97 6.00 -19.16
N GLY A 161 12.51 7.20 -19.56
CA GLY A 161 11.81 7.43 -20.82
C GLY A 161 10.39 6.86 -20.87
N HIS A 162 9.82 6.45 -19.74
CA HIS A 162 8.50 5.81 -19.69
C HIS A 162 7.37 6.85 -19.60
N THR A 163 6.45 6.83 -20.56
CA THR A 163 5.33 7.80 -20.67
C THR A 163 3.94 7.20 -20.42
N GLY A 164 3.82 5.88 -20.25
CA GLY A 164 2.53 5.21 -20.02
C GLY A 164 1.89 5.48 -18.65
N THR A 165 0.76 4.83 -18.33
CA THR A 165 0.14 4.96 -17.01
C THR A 165 0.89 4.17 -15.94
N TRP A 166 0.80 4.58 -14.69
CA TRP A 166 1.17 3.78 -13.52
C TRP A 166 0.12 3.91 -12.42
N ILE A 167 0.15 2.96 -11.48
CA ILE A 167 -0.79 2.87 -10.37
C ILE A 167 -0.02 2.91 -9.05
N ALA A 168 -0.32 3.88 -8.19
CA ALA A 168 0.07 3.85 -6.78
C ALA A 168 -0.88 2.91 -6.04
N GLN A 169 -0.35 1.83 -5.46
CA GLN A 169 -1.14 0.88 -4.70
C GLN A 169 -1.14 1.23 -3.22
N GLU A 170 -2.34 1.39 -2.65
CA GLU A 170 -2.58 1.70 -1.23
C GLU A 170 -1.82 2.94 -0.73
N PRO A 171 -1.94 4.11 -1.41
CA PRO A 171 -1.30 5.31 -0.91
C PRO A 171 -2.01 5.80 0.35
N PHE A 172 -1.23 6.16 1.38
CA PHE A 172 -1.78 6.61 2.66
C PHE A 172 -2.54 7.93 2.55
N ARG A 173 -2.19 8.75 1.57
CA ARG A 173 -2.81 10.05 1.31
C ARG A 173 -3.21 10.14 -0.15
N GLU A 174 -4.12 11.05 -0.44
CA GLU A 174 -4.41 11.41 -1.83
C GLU A 174 -3.16 12.03 -2.45
N ILE A 175 -2.79 11.54 -3.63
CA ILE A 175 -1.64 12.03 -4.40
C ILE A 175 -2.16 13.01 -5.44
N VAL A 176 -1.55 14.18 -5.49
CA VAL A 176 -1.97 15.28 -6.36
C VAL A 176 -1.87 14.84 -7.83
N GLY A 177 -2.94 15.09 -8.59
CA GLY A 177 -3.00 14.78 -10.03
C GLY A 177 -3.26 13.31 -10.37
N MET A 178 -3.32 12.41 -9.37
CA MET A 178 -3.72 11.02 -9.58
C MET A 178 -5.22 10.83 -9.35
N TRP A 179 -5.84 9.90 -10.07
CA TRP A 179 -7.24 9.56 -9.88
C TRP A 179 -7.41 8.65 -8.65
N PRO A 180 -8.20 9.05 -7.63
CA PRO A 180 -8.46 8.19 -6.49
C PRO A 180 -9.51 7.15 -6.88
N LEU A 181 -9.09 5.91 -7.13
CA LEU A 181 -9.98 4.79 -7.46
C LEU A 181 -9.91 3.72 -6.36
N HIS A 182 -10.99 2.97 -6.18
CA HIS A 182 -11.05 1.88 -5.21
C HIS A 182 -12.04 0.81 -5.64
N ALA A 183 -11.96 -0.35 -4.99
CA ALA A 183 -12.96 -1.42 -5.06
C ALA A 183 -13.74 -1.61 -3.75
N GLU A 184 -13.54 -0.72 -2.78
CA GLU A 184 -14.24 -0.80 -1.49
C GLU A 184 -15.76 -0.59 -1.68
N GLN A 185 -16.54 -1.48 -1.09
CA GLN A 185 -17.99 -1.39 -0.99
C GLN A 185 -18.37 -1.39 0.49
N LEU A 186 -19.36 -0.57 0.85
CA LEU A 186 -19.97 -0.67 2.18
C LEU A 186 -20.71 -1.99 2.33
N ASP A 187 -20.79 -2.48 3.56
CA ASP A 187 -21.75 -3.54 3.86
C ASP A 187 -23.17 -3.07 3.52
N TRP A 188 -23.98 -3.99 2.99
CA TRP A 188 -25.32 -3.64 2.55
C TRP A 188 -26.20 -3.13 3.71
N ASP A 189 -26.13 -3.78 4.87
CA ASP A 189 -26.94 -3.42 6.03
C ASP A 189 -26.46 -2.08 6.62
N GLU A 190 -25.14 -1.85 6.63
CA GLU A 190 -24.54 -0.55 6.97
C GLU A 190 -25.04 0.58 6.05
N ALA A 191 -24.87 0.44 4.73
CA ALA A 191 -25.31 1.44 3.76
C ALA A 191 -26.82 1.71 3.87
N THR A 192 -27.61 0.66 4.10
CA THR A 192 -29.06 0.77 4.32
C THR A 192 -29.38 1.55 5.59
N ALA A 193 -28.69 1.26 6.70
CA ALA A 193 -28.89 1.95 7.96
C ALA A 193 -28.51 3.43 7.86
N MET A 194 -27.42 3.75 7.16
CA MET A 194 -27.00 5.13 6.90
C MET A 194 -28.06 5.90 6.10
N LEU A 195 -28.53 5.34 4.98
CA LEU A 195 -29.56 5.98 4.15
C LEU A 195 -30.92 6.07 4.86
N HIS A 196 -31.29 5.07 5.66
CA HIS A 196 -32.51 5.11 6.47
C HIS A 196 -32.45 6.25 7.48
N SER A 197 -31.32 6.40 8.18
CA SER A 197 -31.10 7.48 9.15
C SER A 197 -31.14 8.86 8.50
N ALA A 198 -30.76 8.96 7.22
CA ALA A 198 -30.91 10.16 6.42
C ALA A 198 -32.36 10.42 5.93
N GLY A 199 -33.31 9.52 6.19
CA GLY A 199 -34.73 9.71 5.85
C GLY A 199 -35.13 9.24 4.45
N TRP A 200 -34.33 8.39 3.80
CA TRP A 200 -34.72 7.77 2.53
C TRP A 200 -35.84 6.74 2.73
N ALA A 201 -36.91 6.84 1.93
CA ALA A 201 -38.07 5.95 2.04
C ALA A 201 -37.78 4.49 1.64
N ARG A 202 -36.81 4.27 0.76
CA ARG A 202 -36.40 2.94 0.26
C ARG A 202 -34.89 2.78 0.30
N PRO A 203 -34.29 2.77 1.50
CA PRO A 203 -32.85 2.96 1.68
C PRO A 203 -32.02 1.84 1.04
N ALA A 204 -32.43 0.57 1.17
CA ALA A 204 -31.64 -0.52 0.62
C ALA A 204 -31.73 -0.63 -0.92
N LEU A 205 -32.87 -0.24 -1.51
CA LEU A 205 -32.98 -0.13 -2.97
C LEU A 205 -32.08 0.98 -3.51
N LEU A 206 -32.01 2.09 -2.79
CA LEU A 206 -31.09 3.16 -3.13
C LEU A 206 -29.64 2.71 -2.95
N ALA A 207 -29.30 2.00 -1.85
CA ALA A 207 -27.96 1.44 -1.65
C ALA A 207 -27.52 0.55 -2.81
N ALA A 208 -28.42 -0.34 -3.26
CA ALA A 208 -28.22 -1.19 -4.43
C ALA A 208 -27.97 -0.38 -5.71
N TRP A 209 -28.78 0.66 -5.94
CA TRP A 209 -28.66 1.53 -7.11
C TRP A 209 -27.37 2.35 -7.11
N LEU A 210 -26.84 2.64 -5.93
CA LEU A 210 -25.55 3.29 -5.73
C LEU A 210 -24.38 2.30 -5.68
N GLU A 211 -24.63 1.01 -5.97
CA GLU A 211 -23.64 -0.08 -6.01
C GLU A 211 -22.83 -0.22 -4.69
N LEU A 212 -23.38 0.27 -3.58
CA LEU A 212 -22.71 0.32 -2.28
C LEU A 212 -21.39 1.12 -2.29
N GLU A 213 -21.18 2.00 -3.28
CA GLU A 213 -20.00 2.86 -3.37
C GLU A 213 -20.05 3.92 -2.26
N PRO A 214 -19.08 3.96 -1.31
CA PRO A 214 -19.13 4.82 -0.13
C PRO A 214 -19.42 6.29 -0.44
N GLU A 215 -18.75 6.87 -1.43
CA GLU A 215 -18.87 8.27 -1.82
C GLU A 215 -20.25 8.60 -2.36
N ARG A 216 -20.87 7.66 -3.08
CA ARG A 216 -22.22 7.81 -3.62
C ARG A 216 -23.28 7.73 -2.52
N ILE A 217 -23.06 6.86 -1.53
CA ILE A 217 -23.89 6.76 -0.34
C ILE A 217 -23.81 8.06 0.46
N ASP A 218 -22.59 8.56 0.70
CA ASP A 218 -22.34 9.84 1.39
C ASP A 218 -22.98 11.03 0.68
N GLU A 219 -22.91 11.09 -0.65
CA GLU A 219 -23.58 12.12 -1.44
C GLU A 219 -25.11 12.04 -1.30
N ALA A 220 -25.68 10.83 -1.35
CA ALA A 220 -27.11 10.61 -1.20
C ALA A 220 -27.62 10.98 0.20
N ILE A 221 -26.83 10.78 1.24
CA ILE A 221 -27.14 11.23 2.62
C ILE A 221 -27.25 12.76 2.69
N LYS A 222 -26.36 13.48 2.00
CA LYS A 222 -26.35 14.95 1.95
C LYS A 222 -27.51 15.53 1.12
N CYS A 223 -28.15 14.73 0.27
CA CYS A 223 -29.14 15.14 -0.72
C CYS A 223 -30.45 14.34 -0.62
N VAL A 224 -31.02 14.21 0.58
CA VAL A 224 -32.26 13.45 0.82
C VAL A 224 -33.38 13.86 -0.14
N ASN A 225 -34.03 12.89 -0.77
CA ASN A 225 -35.09 13.07 -1.77
C ASN A 225 -34.67 13.81 -3.06
N ARG A 226 -33.37 13.88 -3.36
CA ARG A 226 -32.85 14.39 -4.62
C ARG A 226 -31.89 13.38 -5.22
N ALA A 227 -31.86 13.31 -6.55
CA ALA A 227 -30.82 12.57 -7.23
C ALA A 227 -29.43 13.17 -6.86
N PRO A 228 -28.36 12.35 -6.86
CA PRO A 228 -26.99 12.85 -6.79
C PRO A 228 -26.76 13.98 -7.80
N ARG A 229 -25.81 14.88 -7.51
CA ARG A 229 -25.56 16.03 -8.39
C ARG A 229 -25.27 15.54 -9.81
N PRO A 230 -25.89 16.15 -10.84
CA PRO A 230 -25.56 15.87 -12.23
C PRO A 230 -24.05 16.00 -12.45
N THR A 231 -23.47 15.08 -13.21
CA THR A 231 -22.03 15.15 -13.49
C THR A 231 -21.66 16.38 -14.33
N SER A 232 -22.63 16.98 -15.02
CA SER A 232 -22.51 18.26 -15.75
C SER A 232 -22.18 19.47 -14.86
N ASP A 233 -22.45 19.39 -13.55
CA ASP A 233 -22.21 20.51 -12.62
C ASP A 233 -20.71 20.71 -12.31
N TRP A 234 -19.88 19.72 -12.68
CA TRP A 234 -18.43 19.77 -12.49
C TRP A 234 -17.74 20.48 -13.65
N LYS A 235 -16.75 21.32 -13.34
CA LYS A 235 -15.98 22.01 -14.39
C LYS A 235 -15.05 21.04 -15.10
N ILE A 236 -14.81 21.24 -16.40
CA ILE A 236 -13.88 20.43 -17.20
C ILE A 236 -12.48 20.43 -16.58
N GLU A 237 -12.05 21.56 -16.00
CA GLU A 237 -10.78 21.67 -15.28
C GLU A 237 -10.72 20.70 -14.09
N GLN A 238 -11.79 20.58 -13.31
CA GLN A 238 -11.82 19.68 -12.16
C GLN A 238 -11.76 18.21 -12.60
N VAL A 239 -12.47 17.85 -13.66
CA VAL A 239 -12.44 16.49 -14.22
C VAL A 239 -11.06 16.17 -14.81
N THR A 240 -10.45 17.13 -15.49
CA THR A 240 -9.15 16.97 -16.14
C THR A 240 -8.02 16.79 -15.13
N LEU A 241 -8.06 17.55 -14.03
CA LEU A 241 -7.04 17.60 -12.99
C LEU A 241 -7.27 16.61 -11.84
N ALA A 242 -8.15 15.63 -12.03
CA ALA A 242 -8.51 14.64 -11.00
C ALA A 242 -9.11 15.23 -9.71
N GLY A 243 -9.62 16.48 -9.77
CA GLY A 243 -10.24 17.17 -8.63
C GLY A 243 -11.76 16.95 -8.52
N ALA A 244 -12.32 16.07 -9.35
CA ALA A 244 -13.72 15.66 -9.28
C ALA A 244 -13.84 14.27 -8.62
N PRO A 245 -14.99 13.93 -8.01
CA PRO A 245 -15.23 12.62 -7.42
C PRO A 245 -15.05 11.50 -8.44
N PRO A 246 -14.68 10.28 -8.00
CA PRO A 246 -14.41 9.15 -8.88
C PRO A 246 -15.51 8.97 -9.94
N ARG A 247 -16.78 8.92 -9.53
CA ARG A 247 -17.94 8.82 -10.45
C ARG A 247 -17.91 9.82 -11.61
N VAL A 248 -17.59 11.08 -11.33
CA VAL A 248 -17.54 12.13 -12.35
C VAL A 248 -16.37 11.90 -13.30
N LEU A 249 -15.20 11.49 -12.77
CA LEU A 249 -14.04 11.14 -13.60
C LEU A 249 -14.38 9.99 -14.55
N ARG A 250 -15.01 8.93 -14.06
CA ARG A 250 -15.40 7.75 -14.87
C ARG A 250 -16.34 8.12 -16.02
N GLU A 251 -17.33 8.97 -15.74
CA GLU A 251 -18.35 9.36 -16.73
C GLU A 251 -17.84 10.38 -17.74
N ARG A 252 -17.00 11.34 -17.31
CA ARG A 252 -16.71 12.54 -18.10
C ARG A 252 -15.29 12.64 -18.64
N ALA A 253 -14.35 11.82 -18.17
CA ALA A 253 -12.95 11.97 -18.58
C ALA A 253 -12.68 11.73 -20.08
N ARG A 254 -13.61 11.04 -20.76
CA ARG A 254 -13.60 10.78 -22.21
C ARG A 254 -14.14 11.95 -23.05
N GLU A 255 -14.70 12.98 -22.41
CA GLU A 255 -15.18 14.18 -23.10
C GLU A 255 -14.04 14.85 -23.88
N HIS A 256 -14.36 15.35 -25.07
CA HIS A 256 -13.38 15.96 -25.97
C HIS A 256 -12.70 17.17 -25.32
N GLU A 257 -13.45 17.93 -24.53
CA GLU A 257 -12.98 19.10 -23.80
C GLU A 257 -11.93 18.73 -22.74
N CYS A 258 -12.10 17.58 -22.05
CA CYS A 258 -11.10 17.09 -21.10
C CYS A 258 -9.80 16.72 -21.82
N ARG A 259 -9.89 16.04 -22.98
CA ARG A 259 -8.72 15.69 -23.80
C ARG A 259 -7.99 16.94 -24.29
N ALA A 260 -8.72 17.88 -24.87
CA ALA A 260 -8.16 19.14 -25.37
C ALA A 260 -7.48 19.94 -24.26
N LEU A 261 -8.05 19.94 -23.04
CA LEU A 261 -7.42 20.60 -21.90
C LEU A 261 -6.12 19.91 -21.46
N ARG A 262 -6.07 18.56 -21.44
CA ARG A 262 -4.82 17.82 -21.13
C ARG A 262 -3.73 18.13 -22.15
N GLU A 263 -4.06 18.11 -23.43
CA GLU A 263 -3.12 18.45 -24.51
C GLU A 263 -2.61 19.90 -24.41
N ARG A 264 -3.50 20.84 -24.06
CA ARG A 264 -3.13 22.23 -23.80
C ARG A 264 -2.19 22.36 -22.61
N LEU A 265 -2.47 21.70 -21.48
CA LEU A 265 -1.62 21.75 -20.29
C LEU A 265 -0.24 21.16 -20.57
N ARG A 266 -0.17 20.07 -21.33
CA ARG A 266 1.11 19.47 -21.77
C ARG A 266 1.91 20.40 -22.68
N SER A 267 1.26 21.17 -23.54
CA SER A 267 1.94 22.08 -24.49
C SER A 267 2.27 23.47 -23.93
N GLN A 268 1.88 23.78 -22.69
CA GLN A 268 2.14 25.08 -22.07
C GLN A 268 3.63 25.30 -21.77
N GLN A 269 4.13 26.50 -22.07
CA GLN A 269 5.50 26.90 -21.70
C GLN A 269 5.60 27.36 -20.24
N ALA A 270 4.56 28.04 -19.73
CA ALA A 270 4.53 28.58 -18.38
C ALA A 270 3.96 27.57 -17.38
N GLN A 271 4.54 27.54 -16.18
CA GLN A 271 4.08 26.68 -15.09
C GLN A 271 2.68 27.12 -14.62
N PRO A 272 1.70 26.21 -14.53
CA PRO A 272 0.39 26.54 -13.99
C PRO A 272 0.45 26.73 -12.47
N GLU A 273 -0.45 27.54 -11.90
CA GLU A 273 -0.52 27.77 -10.45
C GLU A 273 -1.01 26.55 -9.68
N GLN A 274 -1.94 25.79 -10.24
CA GLN A 274 -2.56 24.65 -9.57
C GLN A 274 -1.62 23.43 -9.51
N PRO A 275 -1.36 22.84 -8.33
CA PRO A 275 -0.47 21.69 -8.19
C PRO A 275 -0.80 20.51 -9.11
N ALA A 276 -2.07 20.12 -9.23
CA ALA A 276 -2.49 19.03 -10.13
C ALA A 276 -2.23 19.35 -11.61
N ALA A 277 -2.36 20.61 -12.01
CA ALA A 277 -2.02 21.03 -13.37
C ALA A 277 -0.51 20.96 -13.61
N ARG A 278 0.33 21.18 -12.58
CA ARG A 278 1.79 21.05 -12.68
C ARG A 278 2.23 19.61 -12.96
N VAL A 279 1.50 18.62 -12.43
CA VAL A 279 1.73 17.20 -12.72
C VAL A 279 1.54 16.93 -14.22
N LEU A 280 0.39 17.28 -14.78
CA LEU A 280 0.13 17.13 -16.23
C LEU A 280 1.07 17.99 -17.09
N TRP A 281 1.36 19.21 -16.64
CA TRP A 281 2.28 20.13 -17.32
C TRP A 281 3.68 19.53 -17.47
N SER A 282 4.18 18.80 -16.47
CA SER A 282 5.48 18.15 -16.54
C SER A 282 5.58 17.16 -17.71
N GLU A 283 4.46 16.63 -18.24
CA GLU A 283 4.39 15.59 -19.28
C GLU A 283 4.63 16.07 -20.71
N GLY A 284 4.62 17.38 -21.01
CA GLY A 284 4.87 17.90 -22.37
C GLY A 284 6.03 18.91 -22.48
N SER A 285 6.87 18.71 -23.50
CA SER A 285 8.16 19.37 -23.82
C SER A 285 8.04 20.90 -24.10
N SER A 286 9.00 21.85 -23.96
CA SER A 286 10.44 22.01 -23.58
C SER A 286 10.67 23.47 -23.03
N PRO A 287 11.84 24.00 -22.59
CA PRO A 287 12.98 23.51 -21.80
C PRO A 287 13.00 24.00 -20.33
N TRP A 288 13.93 23.47 -19.54
CA TRP A 288 14.40 23.99 -18.24
C TRP A 288 15.01 25.40 -18.43
N GLN A 289 14.19 26.44 -18.38
CA GLN A 289 14.64 27.84 -18.34
C GLN A 289 13.71 28.67 -17.42
N GLY A 290 14.31 29.42 -16.49
CA GLY A 290 13.62 30.30 -15.54
C GLY A 290 14.07 30.08 -14.10
N GLU A 291 14.16 31.14 -13.30
CA GLU A 291 14.55 31.08 -11.88
C GLU A 291 13.36 30.90 -10.93
N ASP A 292 12.12 31.05 -11.42
CA ASP A 292 10.92 31.01 -10.59
C ASP A 292 10.11 29.71 -10.79
N GLY A 293 9.77 29.01 -9.70
CA GLY A 293 8.80 27.90 -9.72
C GLY A 293 9.15 26.70 -8.83
N VAL A 294 8.20 25.78 -8.68
CA VAL A 294 8.38 24.50 -7.97
C VAL A 294 9.34 23.59 -8.75
N LEU A 295 10.31 22.98 -8.07
CA LEU A 295 11.48 22.33 -8.67
C LEU A 295 11.14 20.95 -9.28
N GLU A 296 10.28 20.17 -8.65
CA GLU A 296 9.95 18.79 -9.02
C GLU A 296 9.35 18.68 -10.43
N PRO A 297 8.29 19.44 -10.80
CA PRO A 297 7.75 19.41 -12.17
C PRO A 297 8.78 19.81 -13.23
N ARG A 298 9.68 20.75 -12.88
CA ARG A 298 10.75 21.20 -13.78
C ARG A 298 11.78 20.09 -13.97
N LEU A 299 12.15 19.39 -12.91
CA LEU A 299 13.17 18.33 -12.97
C LEU A 299 12.65 17.16 -13.78
N VAL A 300 11.39 16.74 -13.57
CA VAL A 300 10.73 15.74 -14.40
C VAL A 300 10.75 16.14 -15.88
N ARG A 301 10.48 17.41 -16.21
CA ARG A 301 10.56 17.92 -17.59
C ARG A 301 11.98 17.83 -18.16
N ALA A 302 12.97 18.28 -17.39
CA ALA A 302 14.37 18.24 -17.80
C ALA A 302 14.88 16.81 -18.03
N LEU A 303 14.48 15.86 -17.19
CA LEU A 303 14.78 14.43 -17.36
C LEU A 303 14.13 13.84 -18.62
N ARG A 304 12.87 14.18 -18.91
CA ARG A 304 12.20 13.76 -20.17
C ARG A 304 12.90 14.30 -21.40
N GLU A 305 13.36 15.56 -21.34
CA GLU A 305 14.10 16.17 -22.44
C GLU A 305 15.47 15.56 -22.62
N LEU A 306 16.16 15.24 -21.53
CA LEU A 306 17.45 14.59 -21.57
C LEU A 306 17.38 13.35 -22.46
N GLY A 307 16.38 12.48 -22.23
CA GLY A 307 16.21 11.23 -22.97
C GLY A 307 17.50 10.42 -22.94
N ASP A 308 17.98 9.98 -24.11
CA ASP A 308 19.24 9.24 -24.24
C ASP A 308 20.49 10.13 -24.27
N ARG A 309 20.36 11.46 -24.13
CA ARG A 309 21.50 12.38 -24.17
C ARG A 309 22.27 12.33 -22.86
N THR A 310 23.60 12.46 -22.94
CA THR A 310 24.43 12.55 -21.74
C THR A 310 24.17 13.87 -21.00
N PRO A 311 23.89 13.86 -19.67
CA PRO A 311 23.60 15.08 -18.93
C PRO A 311 24.83 15.97 -18.81
N THR A 312 24.64 17.29 -18.75
CA THR A 312 25.74 18.26 -18.59
C THR A 312 26.15 18.37 -17.11
N THR A 313 27.41 18.73 -16.85
CA THR A 313 27.90 18.99 -15.47
C THR A 313 27.07 20.07 -14.78
N GLU A 314 26.69 21.11 -15.51
CA GLU A 314 25.84 22.19 -14.99
C GLU A 314 24.45 21.69 -14.60
N PHE A 315 23.84 20.81 -15.40
CA PHE A 315 22.53 20.23 -15.05
C PHE A 315 22.63 19.35 -13.81
N VAL A 316 23.64 18.48 -13.71
CA VAL A 316 23.90 17.69 -12.49
C VAL A 316 24.02 18.58 -11.27
N LYS A 317 24.82 19.64 -11.37
CA LYS A 317 25.03 20.58 -10.27
C LYS A 317 23.72 21.25 -9.86
N GLN A 318 22.91 21.68 -10.82
CA GLN A 318 21.60 22.28 -10.53
C GLN A 318 20.65 21.30 -9.81
N VAL A 319 20.66 20.02 -10.19
CA VAL A 319 19.87 18.97 -9.53
C VAL A 319 20.36 18.74 -8.10
N LEU A 320 21.67 18.74 -7.90
CA LEU A 320 22.30 18.60 -6.58
C LEU A 320 22.01 19.82 -5.68
N ASP A 321 22.19 21.04 -6.19
CA ASP A 321 21.93 22.29 -5.48
C ASP A 321 20.44 22.44 -5.13
N ALA A 322 19.56 21.82 -5.91
CA ALA A 322 18.12 21.73 -5.66
C ALA A 322 17.73 20.65 -4.62
N GLY A 323 18.70 19.88 -4.09
CA GLY A 323 18.47 18.86 -3.07
C GLY A 323 18.05 17.48 -3.60
N PHE A 324 18.01 17.28 -4.92
CA PHE A 324 17.66 15.98 -5.53
C PHE A 324 18.88 15.08 -5.66
N GLU A 325 19.46 14.79 -4.51
CA GLU A 325 20.73 14.12 -4.33
C GLU A 325 20.83 12.75 -5.03
N GLU A 326 19.83 11.87 -4.88
CA GLU A 326 19.81 10.56 -5.54
C GLU A 326 19.70 10.67 -7.07
N VAL A 327 18.98 11.67 -7.57
CA VAL A 327 18.84 11.94 -9.01
C VAL A 327 20.18 12.42 -9.57
N ALA A 328 20.86 13.33 -8.86
CA ALA A 328 22.17 13.84 -9.25
C ALA A 328 23.21 12.72 -9.35
N VAL A 329 23.25 11.81 -8.37
CA VAL A 329 24.13 10.63 -8.41
C VAL A 329 23.90 9.81 -9.68
N ARG A 330 22.64 9.53 -9.99
CA ARG A 330 22.30 8.74 -11.18
C ARG A 330 22.71 9.45 -12.48
N LEU A 331 22.54 10.77 -12.55
CA LEU A 331 22.98 11.55 -13.71
C LEU A 331 24.52 11.53 -13.86
N VAL A 332 25.29 11.54 -12.76
CA VAL A 332 26.75 11.40 -12.82
C VAL A 332 27.16 9.99 -13.22
N GLU A 333 26.50 8.94 -12.71
CA GLU A 333 26.70 7.56 -13.18
C GLU A 333 26.48 7.46 -14.69
N ASP A 334 25.41 8.06 -15.22
CA ASP A 334 25.15 8.05 -16.66
C ASP A 334 26.26 8.78 -17.44
N ARG A 335 26.80 9.90 -16.94
CA ARG A 335 27.96 10.57 -17.56
C ARG A 335 29.22 9.71 -17.56
N TRP A 336 29.48 9.02 -16.46
CA TRP A 336 30.61 8.09 -16.33
C TRP A 336 30.50 6.94 -17.33
N ASN A 337 29.31 6.34 -17.45
CA ASN A 337 29.04 5.24 -18.37
C ASN A 337 29.19 5.65 -19.85
N HIS A 338 28.91 6.90 -20.18
CA HIS A 338 29.13 7.46 -21.52
C HIS A 338 30.59 7.93 -21.76
N GLY A 339 31.48 7.81 -20.77
CA GLY A 339 32.88 8.22 -20.87
C GLY A 339 33.09 9.73 -20.96
N VAL A 340 32.09 10.53 -20.56
CA VAL A 340 32.14 12.00 -20.62
C VAL A 340 32.75 12.60 -19.36
N ASP A 341 32.65 11.91 -18.22
CA ASP A 341 33.21 12.38 -16.95
C ASP A 341 34.53 11.69 -16.61
N GLN A 342 35.52 12.49 -16.22
CA GLN A 342 36.82 12.03 -15.70
C GLN A 342 36.87 12.11 -14.16
N ARG A 343 35.85 12.70 -13.51
CA ARG A 343 35.81 12.89 -12.06
C ARG A 343 35.21 11.70 -11.33
N ALA A 344 35.87 10.55 -11.48
CA ALA A 344 35.53 9.32 -10.77
C ALA A 344 35.53 9.53 -9.24
N ASP A 345 36.43 10.38 -8.74
CA ASP A 345 36.54 10.77 -7.34
C ASP A 345 35.25 11.35 -6.77
N GLU A 346 34.60 12.28 -7.49
CA GLU A 346 33.33 12.87 -7.04
C GLU A 346 32.18 11.87 -7.06
N LEU A 347 32.09 11.04 -8.11
CA LEU A 347 31.08 10.00 -8.19
C LEU A 347 31.22 9.00 -7.03
N VAL A 348 32.43 8.54 -6.77
CA VAL A 348 32.71 7.62 -5.67
C VAL A 348 32.41 8.27 -4.32
N ALA A 349 32.80 9.53 -4.12
CA ALA A 349 32.48 10.26 -2.89
C ALA A 349 30.97 10.36 -2.65
N MET A 350 30.20 10.67 -3.68
CA MET A 350 28.74 10.69 -3.60
C MET A 350 28.18 9.30 -3.28
N LEU A 351 28.57 8.26 -4.01
CA LEU A 351 28.08 6.90 -3.78
C LEU A 351 28.38 6.40 -2.37
N VAL A 352 29.58 6.71 -1.84
CA VAL A 352 29.93 6.42 -0.44
C VAL A 352 29.03 7.19 0.54
N ARG A 353 28.75 8.46 0.26
CA ARG A 353 27.83 9.29 1.08
C ARG A 353 26.42 8.71 1.14
N PHE A 354 25.93 8.10 0.07
CA PHE A 354 24.62 7.41 0.02
C PHE A 354 24.67 5.95 0.48
N GLU A 355 25.80 5.49 1.02
CA GLU A 355 26.00 4.12 1.48
C GLU A 355 25.87 3.06 0.36
N ASP A 356 25.93 3.44 -0.92
CA ASP A 356 25.98 2.49 -2.05
C ASP A 356 27.45 2.07 -2.30
N LEU A 357 28.01 1.39 -1.30
CA LEU A 357 29.41 0.95 -1.30
C LEU A 357 29.69 -0.05 -2.44
N ALA A 358 28.69 -0.81 -2.88
CA ALA A 358 28.82 -1.76 -3.98
C ALA A 358 29.00 -1.03 -5.32
N ALA A 359 28.18 -0.03 -5.60
CA ALA A 359 28.35 0.81 -6.78
C ALA A 359 29.64 1.62 -6.71
N ALA A 360 29.95 2.21 -5.55
CA ALA A 360 31.18 2.96 -5.33
C ALA A 360 32.40 2.10 -5.67
N ARG A 361 32.44 0.86 -5.16
CA ARG A 361 33.51 -0.09 -5.45
C ARG A 361 33.61 -0.41 -6.93
N LYS A 362 32.49 -0.70 -7.59
CA LYS A 362 32.47 -0.97 -9.03
C LYS A 362 33.09 0.18 -9.83
N ILE A 363 32.73 1.42 -9.50
CA ILE A 363 33.28 2.61 -10.15
C ILE A 363 34.78 2.76 -9.86
N VAL A 364 35.23 2.48 -8.63
CA VAL A 364 36.66 2.50 -8.28
C VAL A 364 37.45 1.43 -9.05
N ASP A 365 36.91 0.22 -9.18
CA ASP A 365 37.56 -0.85 -9.95
C ASP A 365 37.69 -0.45 -11.44
N GLU A 366 36.61 0.06 -12.04
CA GLU A 366 36.65 0.60 -13.41
C GLU A 366 37.61 1.80 -13.55
N TRP A 367 37.72 2.62 -12.51
CA TRP A 367 38.64 3.76 -12.47
C TRP A 367 40.09 3.31 -12.40
N LEU A 368 40.43 2.32 -11.55
CA LEU A 368 41.76 1.71 -11.46
C LEU A 368 42.21 1.15 -12.82
N ASP A 369 41.31 0.44 -13.51
CA ASP A 369 41.60 -0.10 -14.84
C ASP A 369 41.90 1.00 -15.86
N ARG A 370 41.13 2.11 -15.84
CA ARG A 370 41.35 3.26 -16.73
C ARG A 370 42.61 4.06 -16.38
N ALA A 371 42.97 4.10 -15.09
CA ALA A 371 44.09 4.86 -14.55
C ALA A 371 45.43 4.11 -14.59
N ALA A 372 45.50 2.92 -15.18
CA ALA A 372 46.70 2.07 -15.17
C ALA A 372 47.99 2.76 -15.67
N ASN A 373 47.87 3.83 -16.48
CA ASN A 373 49.01 4.61 -17.00
C ASN A 373 49.13 6.02 -16.39
N ASP A 374 48.30 6.37 -15.40
CA ASP A 374 48.29 7.66 -14.70
C ASP A 374 48.48 7.42 -13.21
N GLU A 375 49.72 7.62 -12.73
CA GLU A 375 50.12 7.32 -11.36
C GLU A 375 49.32 8.12 -10.30
N GLU A 376 48.97 9.37 -10.59
CA GLU A 376 48.21 10.22 -9.66
C GLU A 376 46.76 9.75 -9.56
N SER A 377 46.13 9.46 -10.70
CA SER A 377 44.77 8.94 -10.78
C SER A 377 44.66 7.54 -10.14
N PHE A 378 45.64 6.66 -10.38
CA PHE A 378 45.70 5.34 -9.76
C PHE A 378 45.84 5.42 -8.23
N ALA A 379 46.69 6.33 -7.73
CA ALA A 379 46.84 6.56 -6.30
C ALA A 379 45.57 7.13 -5.65
N ALA A 380 44.83 8.00 -6.35
CA ALA A 380 43.54 8.51 -5.90
C ALA A 380 42.48 7.38 -5.81
N ALA A 381 42.35 6.57 -6.86
CA ALA A 381 41.44 5.42 -6.88
C ALA A 381 41.76 4.40 -5.78
N SER A 382 43.04 4.09 -5.58
CA SER A 382 43.50 3.17 -4.52
C SER A 382 43.14 3.66 -3.11
N ARG A 383 43.23 4.98 -2.85
CA ARG A 383 42.81 5.56 -1.56
C ARG A 383 41.31 5.43 -1.32
N TRP A 384 40.50 5.62 -2.36
CA TRP A 384 39.06 5.41 -2.29
C TRP A 384 38.71 3.94 -2.06
N LEU A 385 39.40 3.00 -2.72
CA LEU A 385 39.21 1.57 -2.47
C LEU A 385 39.42 1.23 -0.99
N ALA A 386 40.54 1.69 -0.41
CA ALA A 386 40.82 1.49 1.01
C ALA A 386 39.77 2.16 1.92
N THR A 387 39.23 3.32 1.52
CA THR A 387 38.16 4.01 2.25
C THR A 387 36.85 3.21 2.19
N ILE A 388 36.49 2.66 1.03
CA ILE A 388 35.32 1.80 0.86
C ILE A 388 35.49 0.51 1.66
N GLU A 389 36.66 -0.12 1.63
CA GLU A 389 36.95 -1.35 2.38
C GLU A 389 36.93 -1.15 3.89
N SER A 390 37.37 0.02 4.39
CA SER A 390 37.33 0.36 5.81
C SER A 390 35.95 0.77 6.31
N ASN A 391 35.14 1.41 5.46
CA ASN A 391 33.75 1.77 5.77
C ASN A 391 32.77 0.62 5.51
N SER A 392 33.17 -0.38 4.72
CA SER A 392 32.42 -1.62 4.58
C SER A 392 32.43 -2.30 5.95
N PRO A 393 31.27 -2.49 6.61
CA PRO A 393 31.19 -2.98 7.98
C PRO A 393 31.94 -4.29 8.11
N ALA A 394 33.17 -4.19 8.64
CA ALA A 394 34.22 -5.21 8.73
C ALA A 394 33.85 -6.52 8.07
N MET A 395 33.76 -6.55 6.73
CA MET A 395 33.38 -7.68 5.88
C MET A 395 32.94 -8.90 6.70
N PHE A 396 31.79 -8.83 7.39
CA PHE A 396 31.08 -10.05 7.72
C PHE A 396 30.84 -10.65 6.36
N PRO A 397 31.28 -11.90 6.12
CA PRO A 397 31.28 -12.46 4.78
C PRO A 397 29.93 -12.10 4.20
N ALA A 398 29.94 -11.35 3.07
CA ALA A 398 28.73 -11.14 2.27
C ALA A 398 28.02 -12.48 2.34
N ILE A 399 26.72 -12.50 2.71
CA ILE A 399 25.95 -13.74 2.68
C ILE A 399 26.45 -14.44 1.43
N GLY A 400 27.16 -15.58 1.60
CA GLY A 400 28.09 -16.04 0.56
C GLY A 400 27.31 -16.40 -0.69
N ASP A 401 27.74 -17.35 -1.49
CA ASP A 401 26.80 -17.95 -2.46
C ASP A 401 25.54 -18.60 -1.82
N GLU A 402 25.34 -18.45 -0.50
CA GLU A 402 24.16 -18.83 0.25
C GLU A 402 23.01 -17.83 0.04
N SER A 403 21.85 -18.29 -0.41
CA SER A 403 20.68 -17.41 -0.56
C SER A 403 20.13 -16.97 0.80
N ALA A 404 19.51 -15.78 0.88
CA ALA A 404 18.80 -15.35 2.09
C ALA A 404 17.69 -16.33 2.51
N PHE A 405 17.12 -17.08 1.57
CA PHE A 405 16.21 -18.19 1.88
C PHE A 405 16.91 -19.37 2.55
N ASN A 406 18.16 -19.68 2.21
CA ASN A 406 18.94 -20.72 2.91
C ASN A 406 19.25 -20.29 4.35
N LEU A 407 19.63 -19.02 4.56
CA LEU A 407 19.78 -18.48 5.91
C LEU A 407 18.48 -18.57 6.71
N LEU A 408 17.34 -18.25 6.10
CA LEU A 408 16.03 -18.35 6.74
C LEU A 408 15.73 -19.81 7.14
N ASN A 409 15.99 -20.76 6.26
CA ASN A 409 15.76 -22.19 6.51
C ASN A 409 16.66 -22.73 7.62
N ARG A 410 17.94 -22.32 7.65
CA ARG A 410 18.86 -22.64 8.75
C ARG A 410 18.38 -22.04 10.06
N TRP A 411 17.97 -20.77 10.04
CA TRP A 411 17.45 -20.10 11.23
C TRP A 411 16.21 -20.80 11.79
N ARG A 412 15.25 -21.15 10.92
CA ARG A 412 14.08 -21.97 11.25
C ARG A 412 14.43 -23.35 11.79
N SER A 413 15.57 -23.90 11.38
CA SER A 413 16.11 -25.17 11.88
C SER A 413 16.90 -25.02 13.18
N GLY A 414 16.92 -23.83 13.80
CA GLY A 414 17.55 -23.54 15.09
C GLY A 414 18.90 -22.82 15.01
N ASP A 415 19.39 -22.48 13.82
CA ASP A 415 20.64 -21.73 13.66
C ASP A 415 20.45 -20.23 13.97
N LYS A 416 20.69 -19.85 15.22
CA LYS A 416 20.55 -18.46 15.67
C LYS A 416 21.47 -17.49 14.92
N HIS A 417 22.66 -17.93 14.50
CA HIS A 417 23.61 -17.09 13.79
C HIS A 417 23.08 -16.70 12.40
N ALA A 418 22.40 -17.63 11.72
CA ALA A 418 21.73 -17.32 10.45
C ALA A 418 20.63 -16.25 10.61
N GLY A 419 19.91 -16.26 11.74
CA GLY A 419 18.94 -15.22 12.10
C GLY A 419 19.59 -13.87 12.35
N ASP A 420 20.71 -13.83 13.08
CA ASP A 420 21.48 -12.61 13.32
C ASP A 420 22.01 -12.00 12.01
N LEU A 421 22.49 -12.84 11.08
CA LEU A 421 22.93 -12.40 9.76
C LEU A 421 21.78 -11.78 8.96
N LEU A 422 20.60 -12.41 8.94
CA LEU A 422 19.42 -11.84 8.30
C LEU A 422 19.00 -10.53 8.95
N LEU A 423 18.97 -10.46 10.28
CA LEU A 423 18.62 -9.24 11.01
C LEU A 423 19.56 -8.11 10.63
N ASN A 424 20.87 -8.33 10.75
CA ASN A 424 21.87 -7.29 10.47
C ASN A 424 21.81 -6.80 9.02
N PHE A 425 21.60 -7.72 8.07
CA PHE A 425 21.52 -7.38 6.65
C PHE A 425 20.26 -6.57 6.32
N TYR A 426 19.12 -6.91 6.92
CA TYR A 426 17.83 -6.31 6.59
C TYR A 426 17.32 -5.26 7.59
N TYR A 427 18.05 -5.01 8.68
CA TYR A 427 17.63 -4.09 9.74
C TYR A 427 17.33 -2.69 9.20
N ASN A 428 18.27 -2.08 8.47
CA ASN A 428 18.11 -0.73 7.95
C ASN A 428 16.99 -0.66 6.90
N LYS A 429 16.80 -1.72 6.09
CA LYS A 429 15.72 -1.81 5.12
C LYS A 429 14.35 -1.83 5.80
N LEU A 430 14.18 -2.68 6.82
CA LEU A 430 12.95 -2.73 7.61
C LEU A 430 12.73 -1.44 8.40
N ARG A 431 13.79 -0.85 8.95
CA ARG A 431 13.72 0.43 9.68
C ARG A 431 13.20 1.54 8.77
N ARG A 432 13.80 1.72 7.59
CA ARG A 432 13.33 2.68 6.58
C ARG A 432 11.89 2.38 6.17
N TYR A 433 11.55 1.11 5.96
CA TYR A 433 10.19 0.68 5.60
C TYR A 433 9.12 1.08 6.65
N PHE A 434 9.40 0.95 7.95
CA PHE A 434 8.44 1.34 8.99
C PHE A 434 8.47 2.85 9.28
N GLN A 435 9.63 3.48 9.27
CA GLN A 435 9.73 4.95 9.42
C GLN A 435 8.98 5.68 8.30
N ALA A 436 9.07 5.19 7.05
CA ALA A 436 8.31 5.72 5.92
C ALA A 436 6.78 5.61 6.10
N ARG A 437 6.32 4.83 7.07
CA ARG A 437 4.89 4.69 7.43
C ARG A 437 4.51 5.48 8.68
N GLY A 438 5.39 6.38 9.13
CA GLY A 438 5.14 7.28 10.25
C GLY A 438 5.32 6.66 11.63
N TYR A 439 5.98 5.50 11.73
CA TYR A 439 6.31 4.91 13.02
C TYR A 439 7.58 5.54 13.59
N LEU A 440 7.52 5.91 14.88
CA LEU A 440 8.67 6.42 15.62
C LEU A 440 9.73 5.34 15.78
N ASP A 441 10.95 5.71 16.19
CA ASP A 441 12.07 4.76 16.33
C ASP A 441 11.72 3.57 17.24
N ASP A 442 11.00 3.80 18.35
CA ASP A 442 10.61 2.73 19.29
C ASP A 442 9.57 1.75 18.69
N ASP A 443 8.54 2.29 18.03
CA ASP A 443 7.53 1.49 17.32
C ASP A 443 8.19 0.72 16.16
N THR A 444 9.15 1.34 15.48
CA THR A 444 9.90 0.76 14.37
C THR A 444 10.72 -0.43 14.83
N THR A 445 11.49 -0.31 15.92
CA THR A 445 12.26 -1.44 16.46
C THR A 445 11.34 -2.60 16.85
N SER A 446 10.18 -2.30 17.46
CA SER A 446 9.21 -3.33 17.84
C SER A 446 8.63 -4.05 16.63
N LEU A 447 8.28 -3.31 15.57
CA LEU A 447 7.79 -3.85 14.30
C LEU A 447 8.87 -4.68 13.57
N ILE A 448 10.14 -4.28 13.63
CA ILE A 448 11.26 -5.07 13.11
C ILE A 448 11.36 -6.40 13.86
N VAL A 449 11.33 -6.36 15.20
CA VAL A 449 11.40 -7.57 16.03
C VAL A 449 10.22 -8.50 15.75
N GLU A 450 9.01 -7.97 15.61
CA GLU A 450 7.82 -8.75 15.26
C GLU A 450 7.96 -9.37 13.87
N THR A 451 8.40 -8.60 12.88
CA THR A 451 8.66 -9.08 11.51
C THR A 451 9.65 -10.23 11.50
N MET A 452 10.75 -10.09 12.24
CA MET A 452 11.79 -11.11 12.34
C MET A 452 11.29 -12.33 13.10
N SER A 453 10.51 -12.14 14.17
CA SER A 453 9.88 -13.24 14.90
C SER A 453 8.95 -14.05 14.01
N MET A 454 8.13 -13.38 13.19
CA MET A 454 7.26 -14.03 12.20
C MET A 454 8.06 -14.79 11.13
N LEU A 455 9.21 -14.27 10.69
CA LEU A 455 10.08 -14.97 9.74
C LEU A 455 10.68 -16.24 10.33
N GLY A 456 11.21 -16.14 11.56
CA GLY A 456 11.90 -17.24 12.25
C GLY A 456 10.97 -18.33 12.77
N ALA A 457 9.69 -18.03 12.98
CA ALA A 457 8.72 -18.99 13.49
C ALA A 457 8.36 -20.06 12.45
N VAL A 458 8.67 -21.32 12.78
CA VAL A 458 8.27 -22.49 11.98
C VAL A 458 6.75 -22.65 12.10
N GLY A 459 6.04 -22.37 11.01
CA GLY A 459 4.58 -22.55 10.92
C GLY A 459 3.72 -21.40 11.45
N SER A 460 4.31 -20.26 11.86
CA SER A 460 3.54 -19.09 12.36
C SER A 460 3.39 -17.93 11.38
N ILE A 461 3.96 -18.02 10.18
CA ILE A 461 3.48 -17.14 9.12
C ILE A 461 2.03 -17.54 8.89
N SER A 462 1.12 -16.58 9.03
CA SER A 462 -0.31 -16.81 8.76
C SER A 462 -0.42 -17.68 7.52
N SER A 463 -1.36 -18.62 7.49
CA SER A 463 -1.55 -19.66 6.45
C SER A 463 -1.54 -19.19 4.98
N LYS A 464 -1.33 -17.90 4.72
CA LYS A 464 -1.41 -17.17 3.47
C LYS A 464 -0.07 -16.78 2.82
N LEU A 465 1.09 -16.88 3.48
CA LEU A 465 2.38 -16.48 2.86
C LEU A 465 3.39 -17.62 2.89
N SER A 466 3.70 -18.21 1.73
CA SER A 466 4.78 -19.19 1.58
C SER A 466 6.04 -18.53 1.00
N PRO A 467 7.26 -18.84 1.49
CA PRO A 467 8.50 -18.41 0.84
C PRO A 467 8.57 -18.76 -0.65
N HIS A 468 7.92 -19.85 -1.06
CA HIS A 468 7.88 -20.32 -2.44
C HIS A 468 7.03 -19.45 -3.37
N ASP A 469 6.17 -18.57 -2.82
CA ASP A 469 5.33 -17.66 -3.60
C ASP A 469 6.13 -16.44 -4.11
N PHE A 470 7.39 -16.29 -3.70
CA PHE A 470 8.22 -15.12 -3.99
C PHE A 470 9.48 -15.49 -4.76
N GLN A 471 9.79 -14.68 -5.79
CA GLN A 471 10.99 -14.86 -6.62
C GLN A 471 12.29 -14.51 -5.89
N SER A 472 12.22 -13.73 -4.81
CA SER A 472 13.37 -13.37 -3.97
C SER A 472 12.94 -13.15 -2.52
N PHE A 473 13.93 -13.10 -1.62
CA PHE A 473 13.67 -12.97 -0.18
C PHE A 473 13.12 -11.60 0.22
N GLU A 474 13.46 -10.54 -0.50
CA GLU A 474 13.11 -9.17 -0.12
C GLU A 474 11.60 -8.85 -0.27
N PRO A 475 10.91 -9.22 -1.38
CA PRO A 475 9.45 -9.18 -1.44
C PRO A 475 8.76 -9.99 -0.35
N PHE A 476 9.30 -11.18 -0.02
CA PHE A 476 8.78 -12.01 1.06
C PHE A 476 8.95 -11.36 2.44
N LEU A 477 10.10 -10.74 2.68
CA LEU A 477 10.39 -9.95 3.88
C LEU A 477 9.41 -8.79 4.04
N TYR A 478 9.18 -7.98 3.01
CA TYR A 478 8.25 -6.85 3.08
C TYR A 478 6.79 -7.29 3.17
N ALA A 479 6.42 -8.41 2.54
CA ALA A 479 5.09 -9.01 2.72
C ALA A 479 4.89 -9.42 4.19
N THR A 480 5.91 -10.02 4.82
CA THR A 480 5.88 -10.38 6.25
C THR A 480 5.82 -9.13 7.13
N ALA A 481 6.61 -8.10 6.83
CA ALA A 481 6.60 -6.82 7.53
C ALA A 481 5.22 -6.14 7.47
N ARG A 482 4.52 -6.24 6.34
CA ARG A 482 3.16 -5.74 6.16
C ARG A 482 2.15 -6.50 7.04
N VAL A 483 2.29 -7.81 7.17
CA VAL A 483 1.45 -8.60 8.07
C VAL A 483 1.74 -8.26 9.53
N ALA A 484 3.02 -8.15 9.91
CA ALA A 484 3.42 -7.69 11.24
C ALA A 484 2.79 -6.32 11.57
N LEU A 485 2.83 -5.40 10.62
CA LEU A 485 2.19 -4.09 10.74
C LEU A 485 0.68 -4.18 10.89
N SER A 486 0.02 -5.00 10.07
CA SER A 486 -1.43 -5.17 10.12
C SER A 486 -1.86 -5.77 11.46
N ASN A 487 -1.13 -6.76 11.95
CA ASN A 487 -1.33 -7.33 13.28
C ASN A 487 -1.14 -6.27 14.36
N TRP A 488 -0.06 -5.49 14.27
CA TRP A 488 0.23 -4.39 15.19
C TRP A 488 -0.88 -3.32 15.22
N GLN A 489 -1.52 -3.05 14.08
CA GLN A 489 -2.65 -2.11 13.97
C GLN A 489 -3.98 -2.69 14.47
N ARG A 490 -4.18 -4.00 14.31
CA ARG A 490 -5.40 -4.71 14.73
C ARG A 490 -5.42 -5.02 16.22
N LEU A 491 -4.26 -5.21 16.84
CA LEU A 491 -4.17 -5.36 18.28
C LEU A 491 -4.66 -4.06 18.93
N PRO A 492 -5.69 -4.12 19.82
CA PRO A 492 -6.10 -2.95 20.55
C PRO A 492 -4.90 -2.46 21.35
N ARG A 493 -4.29 -1.34 20.94
CA ARG A 493 -3.27 -0.68 21.75
C ARG A 493 -3.92 -0.47 23.12
N PRO A 494 -3.40 -1.04 24.21
CA PRO A 494 -3.96 -0.79 25.51
C PRO A 494 -3.78 0.69 25.79
N ARG A 495 -4.83 1.49 25.56
CA ARG A 495 -5.01 2.73 26.32
C ARG A 495 -5.01 2.24 27.75
N ALA A 496 -4.02 2.63 28.55
CA ALA A 496 -3.89 2.29 29.96
C ALA A 496 -5.29 2.27 30.61
N ARG A 497 -5.86 1.08 30.71
CA ARG A 497 -7.11 0.79 31.38
C ARG A 497 -6.68 -0.20 32.44
N PHE A 498 -6.79 0.25 33.68
CA PHE A 498 -6.53 -0.57 34.85
C PHE A 498 -7.40 -1.82 34.80
N VAL A 499 -6.82 -2.93 34.34
CA VAL A 499 -7.38 -4.26 34.50
C VAL A 499 -7.19 -4.62 35.98
N LYS A 500 -8.25 -5.07 36.64
CA LYS A 500 -8.13 -5.63 37.99
C LYS A 500 -7.18 -6.82 37.93
N VAL A 501 -5.99 -6.65 38.48
CA VAL A 501 -5.00 -7.70 38.67
C VAL A 501 -5.66 -8.84 39.46
N PRO A 502 -5.75 -10.07 38.92
CA PRO A 502 -6.22 -11.22 39.69
C PRO A 502 -5.38 -11.36 40.97
N ALA A 503 -5.98 -11.66 42.12
CA ALA A 503 -5.26 -11.74 43.40
C ALA A 503 -4.02 -12.64 43.34
N GLN A 504 -4.09 -13.73 42.58
CA GLN A 504 -2.96 -14.64 42.33
C GLN A 504 -1.78 -13.98 41.61
N LEU A 505 -2.01 -13.06 40.67
CA LEU A 505 -0.91 -12.34 40.01
C LEU A 505 -0.30 -11.30 40.96
N SER A 506 -1.09 -10.70 41.85
CA SER A 506 -0.58 -9.80 42.89
C SER A 506 0.37 -10.51 43.85
N ASP A 507 0.01 -11.72 44.31
CA ASP A 507 0.85 -12.51 45.21
C ASP A 507 2.16 -12.93 44.52
N MET A 508 2.11 -13.27 43.23
CA MET A 508 3.31 -13.62 42.45
C MET A 508 4.23 -12.44 42.15
N LEU A 509 3.66 -11.26 41.87
CA LEU A 509 4.45 -10.05 41.68
C LEU A 509 5.17 -9.64 42.97
N GLN A 510 4.61 -9.96 44.14
CA GLN A 510 5.27 -9.76 45.44
C GLN A 510 6.42 -10.74 45.71
N GLU A 511 6.50 -11.87 45.00
CA GLU A 511 7.59 -12.84 45.12
C GLU A 511 8.76 -12.56 44.15
N LEU A 512 8.59 -11.63 43.21
CA LEU A 512 9.68 -11.23 42.30
C LEU A 512 10.75 -10.42 43.04
N PRO A 513 12.03 -10.56 42.67
CA PRO A 513 13.07 -9.63 43.13
C PRO A 513 12.70 -8.19 42.76
N ASP A 514 13.01 -7.24 43.64
CA ASP A 514 12.65 -5.81 43.48
C ASP A 514 13.04 -5.26 42.10
N ASP A 515 14.25 -5.57 41.62
CA ASP A 515 14.73 -5.11 40.31
C ASP A 515 13.91 -5.67 39.13
N ASP A 516 13.35 -6.87 39.27
CA ASP A 516 12.53 -7.52 38.22
C ASP A 516 11.08 -7.00 38.28
N LEU A 517 10.57 -6.68 39.48
CA LEU A 517 9.29 -6.00 39.66
C LEU A 517 9.32 -4.56 39.11
N GLU A 518 10.35 -3.78 39.46
CA GLU A 518 10.56 -2.41 38.95
C GLU A 518 10.58 -2.39 37.42
N LEU A 519 11.29 -3.34 36.80
CA LEU A 519 11.33 -3.51 35.36
C LEU A 519 9.94 -3.76 34.74
N LEU A 520 9.07 -4.56 35.39
CA LEU A 520 7.71 -4.79 34.92
C LEU A 520 6.80 -3.57 35.10
N LEU A 521 6.96 -2.82 36.19
CA LEU A 521 6.21 -1.58 36.42
C LEU A 521 6.55 -0.54 35.37
N LEU A 522 7.84 -0.32 35.09
CA LEU A 522 8.28 0.60 34.04
C LEU A 522 7.72 0.20 32.66
N LYS A 523 7.61 -1.10 32.37
CA LYS A 523 7.06 -1.59 31.09
C LYS A 523 5.54 -1.48 31.00
N TYR A 524 4.82 -1.94 32.01
CA TYR A 524 3.37 -2.17 31.91
C TYR A 524 2.53 -1.09 32.58
N GLU A 525 3.02 -0.48 33.66
CA GLU A 525 2.33 0.61 34.34
C GLU A 525 2.70 1.96 33.73
N ASP A 526 4.00 2.24 33.59
CA ASP A 526 4.48 3.51 33.04
C ASP A 526 4.51 3.53 31.51
N GLY A 527 4.41 2.36 30.87
CA GLY A 527 4.42 2.22 29.42
C GLY A 527 5.73 2.69 28.76
N LEU A 528 6.85 2.65 29.49
CA LEU A 528 8.13 3.12 28.98
C LEU A 528 8.63 2.21 27.85
N PRO A 529 9.20 2.79 26.78
CA PRO A 529 9.86 2.02 25.75
C PRO A 529 11.11 1.33 26.31
N LEU A 530 11.59 0.26 25.66
CA LEU A 530 12.75 -0.51 26.13
C LEU A 530 14.01 0.35 26.34
N GLY A 531 14.19 1.41 25.56
CA GLY A 531 15.26 2.40 25.74
C GLY A 531 15.10 3.19 27.04
N GLY A 532 13.89 3.67 27.34
CA GLY A 532 13.58 4.37 28.58
C GLY A 532 13.72 3.48 29.82
N ILE A 533 13.34 2.21 29.73
CA ILE A 533 13.56 1.22 30.81
C ILE A 533 15.06 0.98 31.01
N ALA A 534 15.82 0.84 29.92
CA ALA A 534 17.26 0.62 29.99
C ALA A 534 17.99 1.81 30.64
N GLU A 535 17.59 3.03 30.31
CA GLU A 535 18.09 4.26 30.93
C GLU A 535 17.73 4.34 32.42
N ALA A 536 16.46 4.12 32.76
CA ALA A 536 15.97 4.16 34.14
C ALA A 536 16.71 3.16 35.05
N LEU A 537 16.96 1.95 34.55
CA LEU A 537 17.66 0.89 35.28
C LEU A 537 19.18 0.91 35.10
N GLN A 538 19.73 1.94 34.44
CA GLN A 538 21.16 2.08 34.12
C GLN A 538 21.78 0.80 33.53
N THR A 539 21.07 0.18 32.57
CA THR A 539 21.45 -1.07 31.93
C THR A 539 21.32 -0.98 30.41
N SER A 540 21.65 -2.06 29.69
CA SER A 540 21.54 -2.10 28.23
C SER A 540 20.20 -2.68 27.78
N ILE A 541 19.67 -2.22 26.64
CA ILE A 541 18.43 -2.72 26.03
C ILE A 541 18.43 -4.26 25.90
N PRO A 542 19.51 -4.94 25.44
CA PRO A 542 19.54 -6.40 25.36
C PRO A 542 19.45 -7.10 26.73
N THR A 543 19.85 -6.42 27.81
CA THR A 543 19.73 -6.93 29.18
C THR A 543 18.29 -6.80 29.67
N VAL A 544 17.64 -5.66 29.41
CA VAL A 544 16.21 -5.45 29.68
C VAL A 544 15.36 -6.51 28.97
N VAL A 545 15.57 -6.72 27.66
CA VAL A 545 14.83 -7.72 26.88
C VAL A 545 15.00 -9.13 27.44
N ARG A 546 16.23 -9.53 27.78
CA ARG A 546 16.50 -10.85 28.38
C ARG A 546 15.83 -11.02 29.74
N ARG A 547 15.80 -9.97 30.57
CA ARG A 547 15.16 -9.99 31.89
C ARG A 547 13.64 -10.07 31.76
N ILE A 548 13.03 -9.22 30.93
CA ILE A 548 11.60 -9.28 30.60
C ILE A 548 11.21 -10.69 30.15
N HIS A 549 11.94 -11.25 29.18
CA HIS A 549 11.62 -12.56 28.64
C HIS A 549 11.74 -13.67 29.69
N ARG A 550 12.76 -13.60 30.57
CA ARG A 550 12.91 -14.55 31.69
C ARG A 550 11.74 -14.45 32.67
N ILE A 551 11.32 -13.24 33.03
CA ILE A 551 10.21 -13.00 33.96
C ILE A 551 8.91 -13.52 33.35
N GLU A 552 8.59 -13.12 32.11
CA GLU A 552 7.38 -13.55 31.39
C GLU A 552 7.33 -15.07 31.17
N HIS A 553 8.48 -15.71 30.92
CA HIS A 553 8.56 -17.15 30.75
C HIS A 553 8.30 -17.93 32.05
N ASN A 554 8.62 -17.33 33.21
CA ASN A 554 8.41 -17.94 34.52
C ASN A 554 7.03 -17.64 35.11
N LEU A 555 6.27 -16.69 34.54
CA LEU A 555 4.89 -16.47 34.91
C LEU A 555 4.01 -17.59 34.30
N PRO A 556 3.29 -18.39 35.11
CA PRO A 556 2.49 -19.53 34.64
C PRO A 556 1.22 -19.09 33.89
N TYR A 557 0.97 -17.79 33.78
CA TYR A 557 -0.17 -17.21 33.09
C TYR A 557 0.25 -16.70 31.70
N ARG A 558 0.10 -17.55 30.67
CA ARG A 558 -0.08 -17.02 29.31
C ARG A 558 -1.47 -16.41 29.27
N VAL A 559 -1.58 -15.09 29.13
CA VAL A 559 -2.84 -14.42 28.80
C VAL A 559 -3.41 -15.14 27.58
N PRO A 560 -4.60 -15.78 27.65
CA PRO A 560 -5.22 -16.34 26.46
C PRO A 560 -5.46 -15.19 25.49
N ALA A 561 -5.02 -15.36 24.23
CA ALA A 561 -5.22 -14.35 23.19
C ALA A 561 -6.71 -14.08 22.87
N ASP A 562 -7.61 -14.91 23.40
CA ASP A 562 -9.05 -14.81 23.21
C ASP A 562 -9.77 -14.59 24.55
N ARG A 563 -9.91 -13.33 24.96
CA ARG A 563 -11.10 -12.74 25.63
C ARG A 563 -10.81 -11.31 26.10
N ASP A 564 -11.64 -10.41 25.60
CA ASP A 564 -11.78 -8.96 25.84
C ASP A 564 -11.14 -8.36 27.11
#